data_AF-B9SQU6-F1
#
_entry.id   AF-B9SQU6-F1
#
_cell.length_a   1.000
_cell.length_b   1.000
_cell.length_c   1.000
_cell.angle_alpha   90.00
_cell.angle_beta   90.00
_cell.angle_gamma   90.00
#
_symmetry.space_group_name_H-M   'P 1'
#
loop_
_entity.id
_entity.type
_entity.pdbx_description
1 polymer ?
#
loop_
_entity_poly.entity_id
_entity_poly.type
_entity_poly.pdbx_seq_one_letter_code
_entity_poly.pdbx_strand_id
1 'polypeptide(L)' 'MNQSSLEEWMNQGKAPALEHSLKFFNDMKSRGIQTILVSSRREHLRSATVDNLVDVG' A
#
# COMPACT_ATOMS: atom_id res chain seq x y z
N MET A 1 -2.59 2.40 -20.72
CA MET A 1 -3.48 2.57 -19.55
C MET A 1 -3.83 4.04 -19.42
N ASN A 2 -5.10 4.39 -19.19
CA ASN A 2 -5.48 5.76 -18.89
C ASN A 2 -5.11 6.06 -17.42
N GLN A 3 -4.30 7.09 -17.19
CA GLN A 3 -3.84 7.47 -15.86
C GLN A 3 -5.01 7.74 -14.91
N SER A 4 -6.06 8.41 -15.38
CA SER A 4 -7.22 8.75 -14.56
C SER A 4 -7.95 7.49 -14.07
N SER A 5 -8.11 6.48 -14.93
CA SER A 5 -8.75 5.22 -14.56
C SER A 5 -7.95 4.43 -13.53
N LEU A 6 -6.61 4.51 -13.59
CA LEU A 6 -5.75 3.88 -12.59
C LEU A 6 -5.85 4.62 -11.24
N GLU A 7 -5.86 5.96 -11.26
CA GLU A 7 -6.02 6.78 -10.05
C GLU A 7 -7.38 6.56 -9.39
N GLU A 8 -8.44 6.44 -10.18
CA GLU A 8 -9.77 6.08 -9.71
C GLU A 8 -9.80 4.70 -9.05
N TRP A 9 -9.16 3.69 -9.64
CA TRP A 9 -8.99 2.38 -9.03
C TRP A 9 -8.22 2.45 -7.70
N MET A 10 -7.10 3.18 -7.66
CA MET A 10 -6.31 3.35 -6.44
C MET A 10 -7.11 4.03 -5.33
N ASN A 11 -7.98 4.97 -5.68
CA ASN A 11 -8.83 5.68 -4.73
C ASN A 11 -9.91 4.79 -4.09
N GLN A 12 -10.23 3.64 -4.69
CA GLN A 12 -11.17 2.68 -4.10
C GLN A 12 -10.57 1.94 -2.89
N GLY A 13 -9.24 1.86 -2.77
CA GLY A 13 -8.59 1.23 -1.63
C GLY A 13 -8.91 -0.27 -1.46
N LYS A 14 -9.09 -1.00 -2.56
CA LYS A 14 -9.45 -2.45 -2.57
C LYS A 14 -8.36 -3.35 -3.14
N ALA A 15 -7.12 -2.87 -3.21
CA ALA A 15 -6.01 -3.66 -3.70
C ALA A 15 -5.64 -4.73 -2.66
N PRO A 16 -5.57 -6.02 -3.04
CA PRO A 16 -5.15 -7.06 -2.10
C PRO A 16 -3.67 -6.92 -1.76
N ALA A 17 -3.28 -7.36 -0.56
CA ALA A 17 -1.88 -7.54 -0.23
C ALA A 17 -1.26 -8.68 -1.06
N LEU A 18 0.02 -8.53 -1.40
CA LEU A 18 0.85 -9.63 -1.84
C LEU A 18 1.30 -10.41 -0.59
N GLU A 19 0.82 -11.64 -0.44
CA GLU A 19 0.99 -12.46 0.77
C GLU A 19 2.45 -12.53 1.24
N HIS A 20 3.37 -12.81 0.32
CA HIS A 20 4.80 -12.91 0.64
C HIS A 20 5.41 -11.57 1.10
N SER A 21 4.97 -10.45 0.51
CA SER A 21 5.42 -9.12 0.89
C SER A 21 4.92 -8.73 2.28
N LEU A 22 3.65 -9.02 2.58
CA LEU A 22 3.07 -8.78 3.89
C LEU A 22 3.76 -9.63 4.98
N LYS A 23 4.00 -10.90 4.69
CA LYS A 23 4.76 -11.79 5.59
C LYS A 23 6.16 -11.24 5.87
N PHE A 24 6.86 -10.79 4.83
CA PHE A 24 8.19 -10.21 4.97
C PHE A 24 8.18 -8.89 5.76
N PHE A 25 7.22 -8.01 5.47
CA PHE A 25 7.03 -6.76 6.23
C PHE A 25 6.81 -7.03 7.72
N ASN A 26 5.95 -8.00 8.04
CA ASN A 26 5.68 -8.39 9.42
C ASN A 26 6.89 -9.02 10.12
N ASP A 27 7.68 -9.84 9.42
CA ASP A 27 8.94 -10.38 9.97
C ASP A 27 9.94 -9.27 10.28
N MET A 28 10.16 -8.32 9.35
CA MET A 28 11.02 -7.15 9.60
C MET A 28 10.54 -6.32 10.79
N LYS A 29 9.23 -6.04 10.84
CA LYS A 29 8.61 -5.30 11.95
C LYS A 29 8.80 -6.02 13.30
N SER A 30 8.62 -7.35 13.32
CA SER A 30 8.79 -8.16 14.54
C SER A 30 10.23 -8.14 15.09
N ARG A 31 11.20 -7.89 14.21
CA ARG A 31 12.63 -7.78 14.54
C ARG A 31 13.06 -6.35 14.89
N GLY A 32 12.12 -5.40 14.93
CA GLY A 32 12.41 -3.99 15.20
C GLY A 32 13.07 -3.24 14.04
N ILE A 33 12.99 -3.77 12.82
CA ILE A 33 13.55 -3.11 11.63
C ILE A 33 12.58 -2.03 11.15
N GLN A 34 13.06 -0.79 11.07
CA GLN A 34 12.30 0.31 10.50
C GLN A 34 12.14 0.11 8.99
N THR A 35 10.89 0.13 8.52
CA THR A 35 10.56 -0.02 7.10
C THR A 35 9.97 1.28 6.55
N ILE A 36 10.39 1.69 5.35
CA ILE A 36 9.88 2.87 4.65
C ILE A 36 9.29 2.40 3.31
N LEU A 37 8.04 2.78 3.03
CA LEU A 37 7.37 2.51 1.76
C LEU A 37 7.53 3.72 0.83
N VAL A 38 8.27 3.55 -0.26
CA VAL A 38 8.43 4.56 -1.31
C VAL A 38 7.52 4.21 -2.48
N SER A 39 6.64 5.13 -2.87
CA SER A 39 5.65 4.91 -3.94
C SER A 39 5.63 6.09 -4.91
N SER A 40 5.34 5.82 -6.18
CA SER A 40 5.10 6.84 -7.21
C SER A 40 3.64 7.31 -7.26
N ARG A 41 2.78 6.83 -6.34
CA ARG A 41 1.41 7.32 -6.20
C ARG A 41 1.43 8.81 -5.87
N ARG A 42 0.55 9.58 -6.52
CA ARG A 42 0.41 11.01 -6.26
C ARG A 42 -0.09 11.26 -4.83
N GLU A 43 0.35 12.36 -4.22
CA GLU A 43 0.06 12.68 -2.81
C GLU A 43 -1.43 12.75 -2.48
N HIS A 44 -2.28 13.15 -3.43
CA HIS A 44 -3.73 13.19 -3.19
C HIS A 44 -4.35 11.80 -2.94
N LEU A 45 -3.65 10.72 -3.27
CA LEU A 45 -4.06 9.33 -3.00
C LEU A 45 -3.50 8.79 -1.69
N ARG A 46 -2.82 9.62 -0.88
CA ARG A 46 -2.16 9.17 0.35
C ARG A 46 -3.15 8.54 1.31
N SER A 47 -4.30 9.17 1.56
CA SER A 47 -5.31 8.65 2.48
C SER A 47 -5.81 7.27 2.04
N ALA A 48 -6.28 7.14 0.80
CA ALA A 48 -6.77 5.85 0.27
C ALA A 48 -5.68 4.77 0.27
N THR A 49 -4.41 5.15 0.07
CA THR A 49 -3.27 4.21 0.13
C THR A 49 -3.00 3.75 1.55
N VAL A 50 -3.03 4.64 2.54
CA VAL A 50 -2.86 4.29 3.95
C VAL A 50 -4.01 3.40 4.43
N ASP A 51 -5.25 3.76 4.11
CA ASP A 51 -6.43 2.99 4.50
C ASP A 51 -6.37 1.58 3.92
N ASN A 52 -6.01 1.43 2.65
CA ASN A 52 -5.82 0.12 2.03
C ASN A 52 -4.70 -0.69 2.70
N LEU A 53 -3.57 -0.07 3.08
CA LEU A 53 -2.47 -0.78 3.74
C LEU A 53 -2.89 -1.27 5.12
N VAL A 54 -3.64 -0.47 5.88
CA VAL A 54 -4.16 -0.84 7.20
C VAL A 54 -5.21 -1.96 7.09
N ASP A 55 -6.07 -1.91 6.07
CA ASP A 55 -7.10 -2.94 5.84
C ASP A 55 -6.49 -4.33 5.55
N VAL A 56 -5.39 -4.37 4.78
CA VAL A 56 -4.77 -5.63 4.37
C VAL A 56 -3.67 -6.15 5.30
N GLY A 57 -3.21 -5.37 6.28
CA GLY A 57 -2.29 -5.82 7.36
C GLY A 57 -1.07 -4.95 7.63
#